data_AF-A0ABC8LFR5-F1
#
_entry.id   AF-A0ABC8LFR5-F1
#
_cell.length_a   1.000
_cell.length_b   1.000
_cell.length_c   1.000
_cell.angle_alpha   90.00
_cell.angle_beta   90.00
_cell.angle_gamma   90.00
#
_symmetry.space_group_name_H-M   'P 1'
#
loop_
_entity.id
_entity.type
_entity.pdbx_description
1 polymer ?
#
loop_
_entity_poly.entity_id
_entity_poly.type
_entity_poly.pdbx_seq_one_letter_code
_entity_poly.pdbx_strand_id
1 'polypeptide(L)' 'MAKTTFLGTVTMESQGQDKICTDYIDESGGTCERKQCAAECTAKWNGVGTCFDAYSNTCICKFKCKT' A
#
# COMPACT_ATOMS: atom_id res chain seq x y z
N MET A 1 -25.82 -1.77 7.16
CA MET A 1 -24.55 -2.35 6.66
C MET A 1 -23.45 -1.33 6.92
N ALA A 2 -22.73 -1.46 8.03
CA ALA A 2 -21.65 -0.53 8.37
C ALA A 2 -20.32 -1.17 7.97
N LYS A 3 -19.70 -0.66 6.91
CA LYS A 3 -18.36 -1.07 6.47
C LYS A 3 -17.37 -0.17 7.21
N THR A 4 -16.82 -0.68 8.31
CA THR A 4 -15.82 0.03 9.12
C THR A 4 -14.50 0.04 8.35
N THR A 5 -14.11 1.20 7.81
CA THR A 5 -12.81 1.41 7.18
C THR A 5 -11.76 1.62 8.27
N PHE A 6 -10.81 0.69 8.39
CA PHE A 6 -9.60 0.88 9.21
C PHE A 6 -8.54 1.58 8.36
N LEU A 7 -8.12 2.77 8.78
CA LEU A 7 -7.07 3.56 8.12
C LEU A 7 -5.71 2.94 8.48
N GLY A 8 -5.01 2.38 7.48
CA GLY A 8 -3.67 1.82 7.63
C GLY A 8 -2.65 2.85 8.13
N THR A 9 -1.71 2.40 8.97
CA THR A 9 -0.63 3.19 9.56
C THR A 9 0.56 3.28 8.60
N VAL A 10 0.95 4.49 8.19
CA VAL A 10 2.16 4.77 7.39
C VAL A 10 3.40 4.63 8.28
N THR A 11 4.34 3.77 7.89
CA THR A 11 5.66 3.63 8.56
C THR A 11 6.74 4.24 7.67
N MET A 12 7.57 5.13 8.21
CA MET A 12 8.59 5.88 7.46
C MET A 12 9.98 5.25 7.68
N GLU A 13 10.54 4.58 6.67
CA GLU A 13 11.88 4.01 6.72
C GLU A 13 12.91 5.00 6.17
N SER A 14 13.90 5.39 6.99
CA SER A 14 14.92 6.39 6.62
C SER A 14 16.23 5.71 6.23
N GLN A 15 16.41 5.39 4.95
CA GLN A 15 17.70 5.02 4.37
C GLN A 15 17.92 5.85 3.09
N GLY A 16 18.84 6.83 3.15
CA GLY A 16 19.48 7.45 1.97
C GLY A 16 18.58 8.25 1.00
N GLN A 17 18.42 9.55 1.27
CA GLN A 17 18.19 10.67 0.32
C GLN A 17 17.02 10.68 -0.69
N ASP A 18 16.17 9.67 -0.78
CA ASP A 18 14.78 9.82 -1.24
C ASP A 18 13.91 9.21 -0.14
N LYS A 19 13.13 10.01 0.60
CA LYS A 19 12.24 9.47 1.63
C LYS A 19 11.19 8.59 0.95
N ILE A 20 11.38 7.27 0.99
CA ILE A 20 10.41 6.31 0.52
C ILE A 20 9.47 6.01 1.68
N CYS A 21 8.19 6.31 1.49
CA CYS A 21 7.12 5.96 2.38
C CYS A 21 6.53 4.62 1.96
N THR A 22 6.18 3.82 2.96
CA THR A 22 5.48 2.55 2.78
C THR A 22 4.09 2.65 3.41
N ASP A 23 3.05 2.39 2.62
CA ASP A 23 1.66 2.30 3.07
C ASP A 23 1.14 0.89 2.81
N TYR A 24 0.38 0.35 3.75
CA TYR A 24 -0.16 -1.00 3.66
C TYR A 24 -1.67 -0.92 3.49
N ILE A 25 -2.15 -1.47 2.37
CA ILE A 25 -3.57 -1.58 2.08
C ILE A 25 -3.95 -3.04 2.36
N ASP A 26 -4.76 -3.25 3.39
CA ASP A 26 -5.38 -4.54 3.65
C ASP A 26 -6.66 -4.64 2.83
N GLU A 27 -6.64 -5.49 1.80
CA GLU A 27 -7.83 -5.80 1.02
C GLU A 27 -8.68 -6.81 1.80
N SER A 28 -9.40 -6.31 2.81
CA SER A 28 -10.27 -7.13 3.65
C SER A 28 -11.25 -7.96 2.80
N GLY A 29 -10.96 -9.25 2.66
CA GLY A 29 -11.82 -10.25 2.03
C GLY A 29 -11.39 -10.80 0.66
N GLY A 30 -10.20 -10.47 0.15
CA GLY A 30 -9.74 -11.00 -1.15
C GLY A 30 -8.23 -11.19 -1.25
N THR A 31 -7.79 -12.12 -2.09
CA THR A 31 -6.39 -12.31 -2.45
C THR A 31 -5.83 -11.03 -3.08
N CYS A 32 -4.66 -10.56 -2.65
CA CYS A 32 -4.06 -9.36 -3.21
C CYS A 32 -3.89 -9.51 -4.73
N GLU A 33 -4.65 -8.72 -5.49
CA GLU A 33 -4.64 -8.76 -6.94
C GLU A 33 -3.60 -7.77 -7.45
N ARG A 34 -2.54 -8.28 -8.11
CA ARG A 34 -1.35 -7.46 -8.43
C ARG A 34 -1.68 -6.21 -9.25
N LYS A 35 -2.65 -6.26 -10.16
CA LYS A 35 -3.00 -5.09 -10.99
C LYS A 35 -3.82 -4.10 -10.17
N GLN A 36 -4.76 -4.59 -9.36
CA GLN A 36 -5.54 -3.77 -8.43
C GLN A 36 -4.63 -3.05 -7.43
N CYS A 37 -3.74 -3.77 -6.76
CA CYS A 37 -2.76 -3.22 -5.83
C CYS A 37 -1.88 -2.13 -6.49
N ALA A 38 -1.35 -2.40 -7.69
CA ALA A 38 -0.56 -1.41 -8.42
C ALA A 38 -1.38 -0.17 -8.81
N ALA A 39 -2.63 -0.36 -9.25
CA ALA A 39 -3.53 0.73 -9.62
C ALA A 39 -3.91 1.59 -8.41
N GLU A 40 -4.22 0.98 -7.27
CA GLU A 40 -4.55 1.67 -6.01
C GLU A 40 -3.37 2.51 -5.51
N CYS A 41 -2.16 1.93 -5.46
CA CYS A 41 -0.95 2.66 -5.05
C CYS A 41 -0.59 3.78 -6.03
N THR A 42 -0.80 3.59 -7.34
CA THR A 42 -0.58 4.63 -8.35
C THR A 42 -1.61 5.76 -8.18
N ALA A 43 -2.89 5.42 -8.00
CA ALA A 43 -3.95 6.41 -7.87
C ALA A 43 -3.82 7.24 -6.58
N LYS A 44 -3.45 6.60 -5.46
CA LYS A 44 -3.39 7.26 -4.15
C LYS A 44 -2.08 8.03 -3.94
N TRP A 45 -0.96 7.44 -4.35
CA TRP A 45 0.37 7.93 -3.99
C TRP A 45 1.27 8.24 -5.20
N ASN A 46 0.81 7.98 -6.42
CA ASN A 46 1.67 7.91 -7.61
C ASN A 46 2.88 6.99 -7.39
N GLY A 47 2.63 5.90 -6.63
CA GLY A 47 3.62 4.95 -6.17
C GLY A 47 3.49 3.58 -6.83
N VAL A 48 4.35 2.66 -6.41
CA VAL A 48 4.36 1.27 -6.89
C VAL A 48 3.74 0.36 -5.85
N GLY A 49 2.76 -0.44 -6.26
CA GLY A 49 2.11 -1.45 -5.42
C GLY A 49 2.63 -2.85 -5.66
N THR A 50 2.89 -3.60 -4.58
CA THR A 50 3.29 -5.01 -4.62
C THR A 50 2.56 -5.80 -3.54
N CYS A 51 2.05 -6.99 -3.89
CA CYS A 51 1.49 -7.92 -2.90
C CYS A 51 2.61 -8.53 -2.05
N PHE A 52 2.42 -8.59 -0.73
CA PHE A 52 3.40 -9.17 0.20
C PHE A 52 3.66 -10.66 -0.10
N ASP A 53 2.60 -11.41 -0.38
CA ASP A 53 2.64 -12.81 -0.79
C ASP A 53 1.46 -13.12 -1.73
N ALA A 54 1.53 -14.23 -2.47
CA ALA A 54 0.45 -14.67 -3.36
C ALA A 54 -0.84 -15.06 -2.62
N TYR A 55 -0.76 -15.43 -1.34
CA TYR A 55 -1.89 -15.80 -0.50
C TYR A 55 -2.25 -14.72 0.54
N SER A 56 -1.43 -13.67 0.64
CA SER A 56 -1.73 -12.53 1.52
C SER A 56 -2.70 -11.56 0.86
N ASN A 57 -3.52 -10.93 1.69
CA ASN A 57 -4.44 -9.87 1.28
C ASN A 57 -3.80 -8.47 1.42
N THR A 58 -2.49 -8.44 1.65
CA THR A 58 -1.74 -7.23 1.97
C THR A 58 -1.06 -6.70 0.71
N CYS A 59 -1.54 -5.55 0.25
CA CYS A 59 -0.89 -4.74 -0.76
C CYS A 59 0.05 -3.74 -0.10
N ILE A 60 1.30 -3.70 -0.56
CA ILE A 60 2.34 -2.80 -0.08
C ILE A 60 2.57 -1.73 -1.13
N CYS A 61 2.28 -0.48 -0.79
CA CYS A 61 2.58 0.68 -1.62
C CYS A 61 3.92 1.29 -1.20
N LYS A 62 4.84 1.46 -2.14
CA LYS A 62 6.07 2.24 -1.98
C LYS A 62 6.00 3.49 -2.83
N PHE A 63 6.19 4.66 -2.22
CA PHE A 63 6.08 5.95 -2.89
C PHE A 63 7.03 6.97 -2.29
N LYS A 64 7.30 8.05 -3.04
CA LYS A 64 8.05 9.18 -2.50
C LYS A 64 7.16 9.92 -1.50
N CYS A 65 7.61 10.05 -0.25
CA CYS A 65 6.93 10.87 0.73
C CYS A 65 6.83 12.31 0.20
N LYS A 66 5.65 12.92 0.26
CA LYS A 66 5.53 14.37 0.09
C LYS A 66 6.07 15.04 1.35
N THR A 67 6.96 16.01 1.17
CA THR A 67 7.59 16.79 2.24
C THR A 67 6.57 17.67 2.96
#